data_AF-A0A5C3NP36-F1
#
_entry.id   AF-A0A5C3NP36-F1
#
_cell.length_a   1.000
_cell.length_b   1.000
_cell.length_c   1.000
_cell.angle_alpha   90.00
_cell.angle_beta   90.00
_cell.angle_gamma   90.00
#
_symmetry.space_group_name_H-M   'P 1'
#
loop_
_entity.id
_entity.type
_entity.pdbx_description
1 polymer ?
#
loop_
_entity_poly.entity_id
_entity_poly.type
_entity_poly.pdbx_seq_one_letter_code
_entity_poly.pdbx_strand_id
1 'polypeptide(L)'
;MEAQDGPQAGANSDQLEDYLSAPTEPCSDPVKYWAARKGSIPGLARMGLDYSTIPATAVDVERTFSKGRLVLSHVRSRLSAQTTRALLCVGEWSRLDLLRLDDVKPAVDLPDLEGEEEFEMAEGWERVHKALVCKK
;
A
#
# COMPACT_ATOMS: atom_id res chain seq x y z
N MET A 1 44.31 -30.25 -32.40
CA MET A 1 43.36 -29.15 -32.64
C MET A 1 42.31 -29.28 -31.56
N GLU A 2 42.57 -28.62 -30.44
CA GLU A 2 41.73 -28.68 -29.24
C GLU A 2 40.41 -27.97 -29.50
N ALA A 3 39.31 -28.57 -29.06
CA ALA A 3 38.05 -27.89 -28.82
C ALA A 3 37.60 -28.30 -27.42
N GLN A 4 38.04 -27.52 -26.43
CA GLN A 4 37.48 -27.54 -25.09
C GLN A 4 36.20 -26.71 -25.13
N ASP A 5 35.05 -27.36 -25.07
CA ASP A 5 33.78 -26.70 -24.79
C ASP A 5 33.59 -26.74 -23.28
N GLY A 6 34.06 -25.68 -22.60
CA GLY A 6 33.88 -25.51 -21.16
C GLY A 6 32.45 -25.02 -20.87
N PRO A 7 31.80 -25.47 -19.78
CA PRO A 7 30.50 -24.93 -19.42
C PRO A 7 30.68 -23.48 -18.95
N GLN A 8 30.30 -22.53 -19.81
CA GLN A 8 30.08 -21.15 -19.40
C GLN A 8 28.75 -21.05 -18.62
N ALA A 9 28.79 -21.44 -17.34
CA ALA A 9 27.74 -21.06 -16.40
C ALA A 9 28.07 -19.65 -15.89
N GLY A 10 27.54 -18.64 -16.57
CA GLY A 10 27.49 -17.28 -16.03
C GLY A 10 26.86 -17.31 -14.65
N ALA A 11 27.52 -16.67 -13.69
CA ALA A 11 27.14 -16.62 -12.29
C ALA A 11 25.70 -16.07 -12.09
N ASN A 12 24.73 -16.97 -12.09
CA ASN A 12 23.43 -16.78 -11.46
C ASN A 12 23.53 -17.46 -10.09
N SER A 13 24.13 -16.79 -9.10
CA SER A 13 23.85 -17.21 -7.73
C SER A 13 22.36 -16.97 -7.50
N ASP A 14 21.66 -18.01 -7.07
CA ASP A 14 20.24 -17.88 -6.76
C ASP A 14 20.13 -16.97 -5.53
N GLN A 15 19.53 -15.79 -5.72
CA GLN A 15 19.35 -14.79 -4.66
C GLN A 15 18.67 -15.39 -3.41
N LEU A 16 17.82 -16.40 -3.61
CA LEU A 16 17.16 -17.12 -2.54
C LEU A 16 18.13 -18.02 -1.79
N GLU A 17 18.95 -18.80 -2.50
CA GLU A 17 19.95 -19.69 -1.90
C GLU A 17 21.01 -18.91 -1.13
N ASP A 18 21.47 -17.78 -1.67
CA ASP A 18 22.41 -16.88 -1.00
C ASP A 18 21.80 -16.32 0.30
N TYR A 19 20.51 -15.95 0.27
CA TYR A 19 19.80 -15.45 1.45
C TYR A 19 19.58 -16.54 2.50
N LEU A 20 19.19 -17.76 2.09
CA LEU A 20 18.96 -18.89 2.99
C LEU A 20 20.26 -19.42 3.61
N SER A 21 21.39 -19.24 2.92
CA SER A 21 22.72 -19.60 3.42
C SER A 21 23.33 -18.55 4.35
N ALA A 22 22.81 -17.32 4.35
CA ALA A 22 23.29 -16.25 5.20
C ALA A 22 22.88 -16.48 6.67
N PRO A 23 23.66 -15.98 7.65
CA PRO A 23 23.28 -16.02 9.06
C PRO A 23 21.94 -15.32 9.31
N THR A 24 21.15 -15.85 10.24
CA THR A 24 19.89 -15.22 10.66
C THR A 24 20.16 -13.90 11.39
N GLU A 25 19.53 -12.83 10.91
CA GLU A 25 19.60 -11.51 11.53
C GLU A 25 18.34 -11.24 12.37
N PRO A 26 18.46 -10.67 13.58
CA PRO A 26 17.29 -10.23 14.33
C PRO A 26 16.60 -9.09 13.58
N CYS A 27 15.32 -9.28 13.26
CA CYS A 27 14.52 -8.34 12.49
C CYS A 27 13.30 -7.88 13.29
N SER A 28 13.33 -6.63 13.78
CA SER A 28 12.20 -6.03 14.50
C SER A 28 11.13 -5.45 13.57
N ASP A 29 11.51 -5.04 12.36
CA ASP A 29 10.62 -4.42 11.36
C ASP A 29 10.89 -5.04 9.98
N PRO A 30 10.13 -6.08 9.58
CA PRO A 30 10.37 -6.79 8.32
C PRO A 30 10.11 -5.91 7.10
N VAL A 31 9.19 -4.94 7.20
CA VAL A 31 8.92 -4.02 6.08
C VAL A 31 10.12 -3.12 5.82
N LYS A 32 10.73 -2.55 6.87
CA LYS A 32 11.97 -1.77 6.73
C LYS A 32 13.14 -2.62 6.26
N TYR A 33 13.27 -3.83 6.79
CA TYR A 33 14.32 -4.79 6.42
C TYR A 33 14.35 -5.05 4.91
N TRP A 34 13.19 -5.37 4.32
CA TRP A 34 13.08 -5.65 2.89
C TRP A 34 13.14 -4.37 2.04
N ALA A 35 12.60 -3.24 2.51
CA ALA A 35 12.68 -1.97 1.82
C ALA A 35 14.14 -1.51 1.61
N ALA A 36 14.99 -1.67 2.62
CA ALA A 36 16.42 -1.33 2.55
C ALA A 36 17.19 -2.19 1.54
N ARG A 37 16.76 -3.44 1.32
CA ARG A 37 17.42 -4.42 0.45
C ARG A 37 16.90 -4.43 -0.99
N LYS A 38 15.95 -3.54 -1.32
CA LYS A 38 15.39 -3.42 -2.66
C LYS A 38 16.43 -3.08 -3.73
N GLY A 39 17.53 -2.42 -3.36
CA GLY A 39 18.65 -2.11 -4.27
C GLY A 39 19.60 -3.28 -4.52
N SER A 40 19.76 -4.20 -3.56
CA SER A 40 20.71 -5.32 -3.66
C SER A 40 20.05 -6.61 -4.17
N ILE A 41 18.86 -6.94 -3.66
CA ILE A 41 18.12 -8.16 -3.98
C ILE A 41 16.67 -7.82 -4.42
N PRO A 42 16.50 -7.11 -5.54
CA PRO A 42 15.20 -6.53 -5.92
C PRO A 42 14.06 -7.54 -6.05
N GLY A 43 14.35 -8.76 -6.54
CA GLY A 43 13.36 -9.83 -6.67
C GLY A 43 12.90 -10.35 -5.32
N LEU A 44 13.85 -10.79 -4.49
CA LEU A 44 13.56 -11.34 -3.17
C LEU A 44 12.98 -10.27 -2.21
N ALA A 45 13.48 -9.04 -2.27
CA ALA A 45 12.95 -7.92 -1.48
C ALA A 45 11.50 -7.59 -1.84
N ARG A 46 11.12 -7.69 -3.12
CA ARG A 46 9.72 -7.52 -3.53
C ARG A 46 8.82 -8.59 -2.90
N MET A 47 9.21 -9.86 -3.02
CA MET A 47 8.49 -10.97 -2.40
C MET A 47 8.39 -10.82 -0.87
N GLY A 48 9.48 -10.46 -0.21
CA GLY A 48 9.52 -10.22 1.22
C GLY A 48 8.58 -9.10 1.67
N LEU A 49 8.50 -8.00 0.91
CA LEU A 49 7.53 -6.92 1.17
C LEU A 49 6.08 -7.39 0.96
N ASP A 50 5.82 -8.13 -0.10
CA ASP A 50 4.47 -8.65 -0.39
C ASP A 50 3.98 -9.53 0.77
N TYR A 51 4.82 -10.41 1.33
CA TYR A 51 4.44 -11.21 2.51
C TYR A 51 4.36 -10.39 3.80
N SER A 52 5.28 -9.46 4.03
CA SER A 52 5.35 -8.70 5.29
C SER A 52 4.22 -7.68 5.45
N THR A 53 3.54 -7.33 4.36
CA THR A 53 2.44 -6.36 4.36
C THR A 53 1.05 -7.01 4.44
N ILE A 54 0.97 -8.34 4.34
CA ILE A 54 -0.30 -9.05 4.52
C ILE A 54 -0.67 -8.98 6.01
N PRO A 55 -1.86 -8.45 6.36
CA PRO A 55 -2.31 -8.44 7.74
C PRO A 55 -2.52 -9.88 8.23
N ALA A 56 -2.08 -10.17 9.45
CA ALA A 56 -2.23 -11.51 10.03
C ALA A 56 -3.70 -11.91 10.29
N THR A 57 -4.60 -10.94 10.37
CA THR A 57 -6.03 -11.15 10.66
C THR A 57 -6.90 -10.15 9.90
N ALA A 58 -8.18 -10.45 9.77
CA ALA A 58 -9.17 -9.54 9.19
C ALA A 58 -9.63 -8.42 10.15
N VAL A 59 -9.03 -8.32 11.35
CA VAL A 59 -9.46 -7.39 12.41
C VAL A 59 -9.43 -5.93 11.96
N ASP A 60 -8.44 -5.53 11.16
CA ASP A 60 -8.33 -4.15 10.66
C ASP A 60 -9.46 -3.81 9.68
N VAL A 61 -9.85 -4.80 8.86
CA VAL A 61 -10.98 -4.68 7.93
C VAL A 61 -12.28 -4.60 8.71
N GLU A 62 -12.50 -5.50 9.68
CA GLU A 62 -13.68 -5.49 10.55
C GLU A 62 -13.81 -4.19 11.34
N ARG A 63 -12.70 -3.67 11.88
CA ARG A 63 -12.66 -2.37 12.58
C ARG A 63 -13.07 -1.25 11.63
N THR A 64 -12.59 -1.25 10.39
CA THR A 64 -12.94 -0.25 9.38
C THR A 64 -14.43 -0.31 9.04
N PHE A 65 -14.98 -1.51 8.83
CA PHE A 65 -16.43 -1.69 8.59
C PHE A 65 -17.29 -1.30 9.80
N SER A 66 -16.85 -1.62 11.01
CA SER A 66 -17.53 -1.22 12.25
C SER A 66 -17.61 0.30 12.38
N LYS A 67 -16.51 1.02 12.12
CA LYS A 67 -16.52 2.49 12.03
C LYS A 67 -17.41 2.99 10.89
N GLY A 68 -17.38 2.31 9.74
CA GLY A 68 -18.23 2.64 8.62
C GLY A 68 -19.72 2.50 8.91
N ARG A 69 -20.09 1.67 9.88
CA ARG A 69 -21.47 1.64 10.40
C ARG A 69 -21.89 3.00 10.96
N LEU A 70 -21.02 3.82 11.52
CA LEU A 70 -21.38 5.17 11.98
C LEU A 70 -21.72 6.09 10.79
N VAL A 71 -20.92 6.02 9.72
CA VAL A 71 -21.16 6.72 8.45
C VAL A 71 -22.47 6.25 7.81
N LEU A 72 -22.76 4.96 7.90
CA LEU A 72 -23.95 4.33 7.29
C LEU A 72 -25.21 4.38 8.16
N SER A 73 -25.11 4.42 9.49
CA SER A 73 -26.27 4.22 10.37
C SER A 73 -26.94 5.49 10.87
N HIS A 74 -26.31 6.68 10.78
CA HIS A 74 -26.84 7.86 11.46
C HIS A 74 -27.65 8.84 10.60
N VAL A 75 -27.67 8.71 9.28
CA VAL A 75 -28.58 9.51 8.44
C VAL A 75 -28.98 8.64 7.24
N ARG A 76 -30.27 8.62 6.91
CA ARG A 76 -30.88 7.94 5.73
C ARG A 76 -30.34 8.56 4.43
N SER A 77 -29.05 8.38 4.18
CA SER A 77 -28.28 9.12 3.20
C SER A 77 -28.27 8.35 1.89
N ARG A 78 -28.56 9.06 0.80
CA ARG A 78 -28.46 8.56 -0.59
C ARG A 78 -26.98 8.53 -1.01
N LEU A 79 -26.10 7.97 -0.18
CA LEU A 79 -24.68 7.85 -0.51
C LEU A 79 -24.47 6.61 -1.37
N SER A 80 -23.76 6.78 -2.48
CA SER A 80 -23.33 5.64 -3.27
C SER A 80 -22.29 4.82 -2.52
N ALA A 81 -22.07 3.58 -3.00
CA ALA A 81 -20.97 2.75 -2.51
C ALA A 81 -19.61 3.43 -2.71
N GLN A 82 -19.46 4.22 -3.78
CA GLN A 82 -18.24 4.96 -4.08
C GLN A 82 -18.01 6.11 -3.08
N THR A 83 -19.03 6.93 -2.80
CA THR A 83 -18.91 8.01 -1.80
C THR A 83 -18.64 7.46 -0.41
N THR A 84 -19.30 6.35 -0.06
CA THR A 84 -19.05 5.66 1.21
C THR A 84 -17.59 5.20 1.32
N ARG A 85 -17.04 4.60 0.26
CA ARG A 85 -15.62 4.18 0.22
C ARG A 85 -14.69 5.39 0.36
N ALA A 86 -14.96 6.48 -0.35
CA ALA A 86 -14.18 7.72 -0.28
C ALA A 86 -14.13 8.30 1.13
N LEU A 87 -15.27 8.37 1.83
CA LEU A 87 -15.34 8.86 3.20
C LEU A 87 -14.51 7.99 4.16
N LEU A 88 -14.57 6.66 4.02
CA LEU A 88 -13.77 5.75 4.84
C LEU A 88 -12.27 5.91 4.57
N CYS A 89 -11.87 6.01 3.29
CA CYS A 89 -10.49 6.22 2.89
C CYS A 89 -9.93 7.53 3.43
N VAL A 90 -10.63 8.65 3.23
CA VAL A 90 -10.21 9.98 3.73
C VAL A 90 -10.08 9.97 5.26
N GLY A 91 -11.01 9.32 5.96
CA GLY A 91 -10.95 9.18 7.42
C GLY A 91 -9.70 8.44 7.90
N GLU A 92 -9.34 7.30 7.29
CA GLU A 92 -8.13 6.57 7.67
C GLU A 92 -6.85 7.28 7.21
N TRP A 93 -6.83 7.89 6.02
CA TRP A 93 -5.68 8.66 5.55
C TRP A 93 -5.39 9.87 6.43
N SER A 94 -6.42 10.56 6.91
CA SER A 94 -6.27 11.65 7.88
C SER A 94 -5.56 11.18 9.14
N ARG A 95 -5.97 10.03 9.69
CA ARG A 95 -5.37 9.42 10.89
C ARG A 95 -3.91 8.99 10.67
N LEU A 96 -3.55 8.61 9.45
CA LEU A 96 -2.22 8.18 9.06
C LEU A 96 -1.33 9.34 8.57
N ASP A 97 -1.81 10.59 8.61
CA ASP A 97 -1.10 11.77 8.09
C ASP A 97 -0.73 11.65 6.60
N LEU A 98 -1.62 11.00 5.84
CA LEU A 98 -1.47 10.76 4.40
C LEU A 98 -2.21 11.79 3.53
N LEU A 99 -2.90 12.75 4.16
CA LEU A 99 -3.58 13.84 3.46
C LEU A 99 -2.64 15.03 3.31
N ARG A 100 -2.57 15.60 2.11
CA ARG A 100 -1.91 16.88 1.90
C ARG A 100 -2.87 18.00 2.22
N LEU A 101 -2.52 18.85 3.19
CA LEU A 101 -3.37 19.99 3.57
C LEU A 101 -3.62 20.96 2.41
N ASP A 102 -2.69 21.04 1.45
CA ASP A 102 -2.84 21.84 0.23
C ASP A 102 -3.99 21.34 -0.66
N ASP A 103 -4.31 20.04 -0.61
CA ASP A 103 -5.41 19.44 -1.36
C ASP A 103 -6.73 19.54 -0.58
N VAL A 104 -6.68 19.56 0.75
CA VAL A 104 -7.89 19.62 1.62
C VAL A 104 -8.51 21.01 1.63
N LYS A 105 -7.71 22.07 1.72
CA LYS A 105 -8.21 23.46 1.76
C LYS A 105 -9.14 23.80 0.59
N PRO A 106 -8.74 23.63 -0.69
CA PRO A 106 -9.62 23.94 -1.80
C PRO A 106 -10.85 23.03 -1.85
N ALA A 107 -10.76 21.79 -1.34
CA ALA A 107 -11.88 20.86 -1.32
C ALA A 107 -13.00 21.27 -0.36
N VAL A 108 -12.69 21.98 0.73
CA VAL A 108 -13.69 22.50 1.68
C VAL A 108 -14.44 23.70 1.12
N ASP A 109 -13.80 24.48 0.25
CA ASP A 109 -14.38 25.67 -0.37
C ASP A 109 -15.16 25.37 -1.66
N LEU A 110 -15.21 24.10 -2.10
CA LEU A 110 -15.99 23.71 -3.27
C LEU A 110 -17.49 23.90 -3.01
N PRO A 111 -18.25 24.37 -4.00
CA PRO A 111 -19.70 24.43 -3.89
C PRO A 111 -20.26 23.02 -3.72
N ASP A 112 -21.40 22.93 -3.05
CA ASP A 112 -22.15 21.68 -2.95
C ASP A 112 -22.48 21.17 -4.36
N LEU A 113 -22.40 19.85 -4.52
CA LEU A 113 -22.75 19.20 -5.79
C LEU A 113 -24.25 19.35 -6.05
N GLU A 114 -24.60 20.11 -7.09
CA GLU A 114 -25.96 20.22 -7.58
C GLU A 114 -26.24 19.07 -8.57
N GLY A 115 -27.19 18.18 -8.25
CA GLY A 115 -27.63 17.10 -9.14
C GLY A 115 -27.71 15.73 -8.44
N GLU A 116 -28.54 14.84 -8.98
CA GLU A 116 -28.64 13.44 -8.51
C GLU A 116 -27.77 12.48 -9.33
N GLU A 117 -26.95 13.00 -10.25
CA GLU A 117 -26.09 12.18 -11.08
C GLU A 117 -24.97 11.56 -10.25
N GLU A 118 -24.87 10.23 -10.33
CA GLU A 118 -23.82 9.48 -9.68
C GLU A 118 -22.50 9.73 -10.43
N PHE A 119 -21.67 10.62 -9.90
CA PHE A 119 -20.33 10.86 -10.41
C PHE A 119 -19.47 9.62 -10.20
N GLU A 120 -18.83 9.12 -11.26
CA GLU A 120 -17.87 8.02 -11.18
C GLU A 120 -16.45 8.57 -11.04
N MET A 121 -15.83 8.36 -9.87
CA MET A 121 -14.42 8.69 -9.63
C MET A 121 -13.50 7.90 -10.55
N ALA A 122 -12.44 8.56 -11.02
CA ALA A 122 -11.42 7.95 -11.89
C ALA A 122 -10.75 6.72 -11.25
N GLU A 123 -10.34 5.76 -12.08
CA GLU A 123 -9.63 4.57 -11.63
C GLU A 123 -8.35 4.95 -10.86
N GLY A 124 -8.17 4.38 -9.67
CA GLY A 124 -6.99 4.63 -8.85
C GLY A 124 -7.02 5.95 -8.08
N TRP A 125 -8.18 6.60 -7.91
CA TRP A 125 -8.34 7.77 -7.04
C TRP A 125 -7.87 7.49 -5.59
N GLU A 126 -7.87 6.23 -5.18
CA GLU A 126 -7.45 5.77 -3.85
C GLU A 126 -5.93 5.66 -3.65
N ARG A 127 -5.13 5.92 -4.70
CA ARG A 127 -3.67 5.78 -4.63
C ARG A 127 -3.05 6.92 -3.83
N VAL A 128 -2.58 6.62 -2.62
CA VAL A 128 -1.77 7.54 -1.83
C VAL A 128 -0.35 7.61 -2.42
N HIS A 129 0.09 8.80 -2.82
CA HIS A 129 1.44 9.00 -3.35
C HIS A 129 2.52 8.71 -2.29
N LYS A 130 3.51 7.91 -2.69
CA LYS A 130 4.61 7.39 -1.86
C LYS A 130 5.51 8.46 -1.21
N ALA A 131 5.40 9.72 -1.64
CA ALA A 131 6.22 10.82 -1.15
C ALA A 131 6.00 11.14 0.35
N LEU A 132 4.91 10.66 0.95
CA LEU A 132 4.59 10.89 2.37
C LEU A 132 5.23 9.84 3.30
N VAL A 133 5.63 8.66 2.80
CA VAL A 133 6.17 7.57 3.63
C VAL A 133 7.67 7.73 3.92
N CYS A 134 8.38 8.57 3.16
CA CYS A 134 9.82 8.80 3.32
C CYS A 134 10.20 10.05 4.14
N LYS A 135 9.24 10.77 4.72
CA LYS A 135 9.50 11.86 5.68
C LYS A 135 9.20 11.40 7.11
N LYS A 136 10.01 10.50 7.64
CA LYS A 136 10.19 10.33 9.08
C LYS A 136 11.53 9.70 9.40
#